data_AF-A0A9D2S498-F1
#
_entry.id   AF-A0A9D2S498-F1
#
_cell.length_a   1.000
_cell.length_b   1.000
_cell.length_c   1.000
_cell.angle_alpha   90.00
_cell.angle_beta   90.00
_cell.angle_gamma   90.00
#
_symmetry.space_group_name_H-M   'P 1'
#
loop_
_entity.id
_entity.type
_entity.pdbx_description
1 polymer ?
#
loop_
_entity_poly.entity_id
_entity_poly.type
_entity_poly.pdbx_seq_one_letter_code
_entity_poly.pdbx_strand_id
1 'polypeptide(L)'
;MTFGFSRDDAGKFLSYYYDQKIYESDPFAHLDQKGVGKLVQMAADLGRKTRPDIHMGICGEHGGDPSSVEFCHKVGLDYVSCSPYRVPIARLAAAQAAIHNPRK
;
A
#
# COMPACT_ATOMS: atom_id res chain seq x y z
N MET A 1 2.51 11.99 -8.90
CA MET A 1 1.93 10.83 -9.61
C MET A 1 3.05 9.88 -10.01
N THR A 2 3.33 8.83 -9.22
CA THR A 2 4.51 7.97 -9.42
C THR A 2 4.51 7.27 -10.79
N PHE A 3 3.36 6.74 -11.22
CA PHE A 3 3.21 6.10 -12.53
C PHE A 3 2.89 7.08 -13.68
N GLY A 4 2.52 8.33 -13.36
CA GLY A 4 2.00 9.27 -14.37
C GLY A 4 0.63 8.89 -14.95
N PHE A 5 -0.12 7.99 -14.31
CA PHE A 5 -1.42 7.54 -14.80
C PHE A 5 -2.57 8.32 -14.18
N SER A 6 -3.49 8.79 -15.04
CA SER A 6 -4.87 9.09 -14.66
C SER A 6 -5.63 7.77 -14.55
N ARG A 7 -6.19 7.47 -13.38
CA ARG A 7 -6.91 6.19 -13.17
C ARG A 7 -8.11 6.05 -14.09
N ASP A 8 -8.84 7.14 -14.30
CA ASP A 8 -10.04 7.15 -15.15
C ASP A 8 -9.72 6.93 -16.63
N ASP A 9 -8.49 7.22 -17.06
CA ASP A 9 -8.03 6.98 -18.43
C ASP A 9 -7.23 5.69 -18.60
N ALA A 10 -6.64 5.17 -17.51
CA ALA A 10 -5.73 4.04 -17.55
C ALA A 10 -6.41 2.73 -17.99
N GLY A 11 -7.71 2.59 -17.73
CA GLY A 11 -8.50 1.44 -18.18
C GLY A 11 -8.45 1.20 -19.70
N LYS A 12 -8.13 2.23 -20.49
CA LYS A 12 -8.00 2.13 -21.96
C LYS A 12 -6.79 1.30 -22.42
N PHE A 13 -5.77 1.13 -21.57
CA PHE A 13 -4.52 0.43 -21.93
C PHE A 13 -4.02 -0.57 -20.88
N LEU A 14 -4.48 -0.50 -19.63
CA LEU A 14 -3.99 -1.38 -18.57
C LEU A 14 -4.26 -2.86 -18.84
N SER A 15 -5.39 -3.21 -19.47
CA SER A 15 -5.68 -4.59 -19.87
C SER A 15 -4.60 -5.15 -20.79
N TYR A 16 -4.16 -4.37 -21.78
CA TYR A 16 -3.06 -4.76 -22.67
C TYR A 16 -1.74 -4.96 -21.91
N TYR A 17 -1.48 -4.15 -20.88
CA TYR A 17 -0.28 -4.31 -20.06
C TYR A 17 -0.28 -5.62 -19.26
N TYR A 18 -1.45 -6.11 -18.84
CA TYR A 18 -1.57 -7.40 -18.17
C TYR A 18 -1.45 -8.56 -19.16
N ASP A 19 -2.10 -8.45 -20.32
CA ASP A 19 -2.03 -9.46 -21.38
C ASP A 19 -0.61 -9.66 -21.90
N GLN A 20 0.15 -8.57 -21.99
CA GLN A 20 1.57 -8.59 -22.38
C GLN A 20 2.53 -8.80 -21.20
N LYS A 21 2.02 -9.04 -19.98
CA LYS A 21 2.81 -9.24 -18.76
C LYS A 21 3.81 -8.11 -18.46
N ILE A 22 3.48 -6.89 -18.89
CA ILE A 22 4.21 -5.67 -18.50
C ILE A 22 3.97 -5.41 -17.01
N TYR A 23 2.73 -5.61 -16.55
CA TYR A 23 2.37 -5.62 -15.14
C TYR A 23 1.66 -6.91 -14.76
N GLU A 24 1.89 -7.35 -13.52
CA GLU A 24 1.28 -8.57 -12.96
C GLU A 24 -0.01 -8.28 -12.19
N SER A 25 -0.22 -7.03 -11.77
CA SER A 25 -1.38 -6.61 -10.98
C SER A 25 -1.74 -5.15 -11.26
N ASP A 26 -2.99 -4.79 -10.96
CA ASP A 26 -3.44 -3.40 -11.02
C ASP A 26 -2.80 -2.56 -9.91
N PRO A 27 -1.94 -1.56 -10.24
CA PRO A 27 -1.27 -0.73 -9.24
C PRO A 27 -2.24 0.16 -8.44
N PHE A 28 -3.49 0.33 -8.89
CA PHE A 28 -4.52 1.05 -8.14
C PHE A 28 -5.19 0.19 -7.07
N ALA A 29 -5.17 -1.14 -7.23
CA ALA A 29 -5.72 -2.09 -6.27
C ALA A 29 -4.63 -2.64 -5.32
N HIS A 30 -3.46 -2.96 -5.88
CA HIS A 30 -2.30 -3.46 -5.14
C HIS A 30 -1.20 -2.41 -5.14
N LEU A 31 -0.64 -2.13 -3.95
CA LEU A 31 0.43 -1.14 -3.84
C LEU A 31 1.68 -1.65 -4.56
N ASP A 32 2.15 -0.91 -5.56
CA ASP A 32 3.46 -1.13 -6.16
C ASP A 32 4.56 -0.90 -5.12
N GLN A 33 5.10 -1.97 -4.56
CA GLN A 33 6.09 -1.89 -3.48
C GLN A 33 7.46 -1.38 -3.98
N LYS A 34 7.79 -1.56 -5.27
CA LYS A 34 9.10 -1.20 -5.83
C LYS A 34 9.21 0.29 -6.16
N GLY A 35 8.16 0.87 -6.74
CA GLY A 35 8.11 2.30 -7.06
C GLY A 35 7.41 3.12 -5.99
N VAL A 36 6.09 3.00 -5.87
CA VAL A 36 5.28 3.77 -4.91
C VAL A 36 5.70 3.47 -3.47
N GLY A 37 5.89 2.19 -3.13
CA GLY A 37 6.31 1.75 -1.80
C GLY A 37 7.66 2.35 -1.37
N LYS A 38 8.61 2.52 -2.31
CA LYS A 38 9.88 3.18 -2.01
C LYS A 38 9.69 4.63 -1.54
N LEU A 39 8.74 5.35 -2.13
CA LEU A 39 8.41 6.71 -1.70
C LEU A 39 7.69 6.72 -0.34
N VAL A 40 6.80 5.74 -0.09
CA VAL A 40 6.13 5.59 1.21
C VAL A 40 7.15 5.30 2.32
N GLN A 41 8.09 4.37 2.11
CA GLN A 41 9.16 4.07 3.06
C GLN A 41 10.04 5.30 3.32
N MET A 42 10.45 6.00 2.25
CA MET A 42 11.25 7.22 2.37
C MET A 42 10.54 8.29 3.21
N ALA A 43 9.23 8.49 2.97
CA ALA A 43 8.44 9.46 3.73
C ALA A 43 8.36 9.08 5.22
N ALA A 44 8.12 7.79 5.51
CA ALA A 44 8.06 7.30 6.88
C ALA A 44 9.41 7.47 7.62
N ASP A 45 10.51 7.13 6.96
CA ASP A 45 11.85 7.23 7.54
C ASP A 45 12.27 8.68 7.78
N LEU A 46 12.10 9.54 6.78
CA LEU A 46 12.48 10.95 6.88
C LEU A 46 11.58 11.70 7.87
N GLY A 47 10.27 11.41 7.88
CA GLY A 47 9.33 11.99 8.83
C GLY A 47 9.72 11.69 10.28
N ARG A 48 10.02 10.42 10.59
CA ARG A 48 10.41 10.00 11.94
C ARG A 48 11.77 10.52 12.39
N LYS A 49 12.71 10.77 11.46
CA LYS A 49 14.00 11.40 11.80
C LYS A 49 13.82 12.80 12.36
N THR A 50 12.80 13.53 11.91
CA THR A 50 12.51 14.89 12.39
C THR A 50 11.52 14.89 13.56
N ARG A 51 10.50 14.03 13.50
CA ARG A 51 9.47 13.90 14.53
C ARG A 51 9.24 12.42 14.87
N PRO A 52 9.93 11.86 15.88
CA PRO A 52 9.90 10.42 16.18
C PRO A 52 8.51 9.87 16.54
N ASP A 53 7.64 10.71 17.11
CA ASP A 53 6.28 10.37 17.56
C ASP A 53 5.20 10.61 16.47
N ILE A 54 5.58 10.94 15.24
CA ILE A 54 4.60 11.24 14.19
C ILE A 54 3.75 10.01 13.85
N HIS A 55 2.44 10.17 13.97
CA HIS A 55 1.47 9.17 13.52
C HIS A 55 1.32 9.21 12.00
N MET A 56 1.47 8.06 11.36
CA MET A 56 1.38 7.89 9.92
C MET A 56 0.50 6.70 9.58
N GLY A 57 -0.39 6.88 8.60
CA GLY A 57 -1.22 5.81 8.08
C GLY A 57 -1.44 5.92 6.59
N ILE A 58 -2.11 4.91 6.04
CA ILE A 58 -2.52 4.88 4.63
C ILE A 58 -4.05 4.88 4.53
N CYS A 59 -4.57 5.51 3.49
CA CYS A 59 -5.99 5.49 3.15
C CYS A 59 -6.18 5.12 1.67
N GLY A 60 -7.43 4.84 1.28
CA GLY A 60 -7.79 4.45 -0.08
C GLY A 60 -7.90 2.94 -0.25
N GLU A 61 -7.88 2.49 -1.50
CA GLU A 61 -8.15 1.07 -1.82
C GLU A 61 -7.07 0.14 -1.31
N HIS A 62 -5.81 0.58 -1.34
CA HIS A 62 -4.65 -0.15 -0.81
C HIS A 62 -4.77 -0.45 0.69
N GLY A 63 -5.47 0.39 1.46
CA GLY A 63 -5.68 0.17 2.89
C GLY A 63 -6.52 -1.06 3.22
N GLY A 64 -7.22 -1.63 2.23
CA GLY A 64 -8.00 -2.87 2.36
C GLY A 64 -7.45 -4.05 1.57
N ASP A 65 -6.31 -3.90 0.92
CA ASP A 65 -5.62 -4.99 0.20
C ASP A 65 -4.61 -5.69 1.13
N PRO A 66 -4.70 -7.01 1.35
CA PRO A 66 -3.82 -7.73 2.28
C PRO A 66 -2.32 -7.52 2.04
N SER A 67 -1.86 -7.56 0.79
CA SER A 67 -0.43 -7.39 0.48
C SER A 67 0.07 -5.98 0.77
N SER A 68 -0.77 -4.98 0.50
CA SER A 68 -0.51 -3.58 0.80
C SER A 68 -0.54 -3.30 2.31
N VAL A 69 -1.46 -3.91 3.05
CA VAL A 69 -1.50 -3.84 4.53
C VAL A 69 -0.25 -4.45 5.14
N GLU A 70 0.21 -5.61 4.64
CA GLU A 70 1.46 -6.21 5.10
C GLU A 70 2.67 -5.32 4.78
N PHE A 71 2.72 -4.69 3.60
CA PHE A 71 3.76 -3.72 3.29
C PHE A 71 3.74 -2.54 4.27
N CYS A 72 2.58 -1.95 4.53
CA CYS A 72 2.43 -0.86 5.50
C CYS A 72 2.89 -1.30 6.90
N HIS A 73 2.60 -2.56 7.26
CA HIS A 73 3.11 -3.17 8.48
C HIS A 73 4.65 -3.21 8.50
N LYS A 74 5.32 -3.60 7.41
CA LYS A 74 6.79 -3.64 7.34
C LYS A 74 7.43 -2.25 7.37
N VAL A 75 6.83 -1.26 6.71
CA VAL A 75 7.31 0.15 6.71
C VAL A 75 7.15 0.83 8.08
N GLY A 76 6.35 0.25 8.96
CA GLY A 76 6.14 0.78 10.31
C GLY A 76 4.96 1.72 10.42
N LEU A 77 4.02 1.80 9.45
CA LEU A 77 2.83 2.65 9.58
C LEU A 77 2.00 2.26 10.82
N ASP A 78 1.33 3.24 11.42
CA ASP A 78 0.57 3.09 12.66
C ASP A 78 -0.84 2.57 12.43
N TYR A 79 -1.45 2.92 11.29
CA TYR A 79 -2.78 2.46 10.93
C TYR A 79 -3.00 2.33 9.41
N VAL A 80 -4.02 1.56 9.06
CA VAL A 80 -4.59 1.50 7.71
C VAL A 80 -6.06 1.93 7.78
N SER A 81 -6.53 2.64 6.77
CA SER A 81 -7.92 3.09 6.64
C SER A 81 -8.49 2.59 5.32
N CYS A 82 -9.64 1.93 5.38
CA CYS A 82 -10.30 1.31 4.23
C CYS A 82 -11.82 1.45 4.34
N SER A 83 -12.53 1.10 3.26
CA SER A 83 -14.00 1.13 3.24
C SER A 83 -14.60 0.19 4.31
N PRO A 84 -15.80 0.48 4.84
CA PRO A 84 -16.39 -0.26 5.96
C PRO A 84 -16.39 -1.78 5.78
N TYR A 85 -16.73 -2.25 4.56
CA TYR A 85 -16.79 -3.67 4.24
C TYR A 85 -15.42 -4.35 4.15
N ARG A 86 -14.33 -3.59 3.94
CA ARG A 86 -12.95 -4.11 3.93
C ARG A 86 -12.29 -4.11 5.31
N VAL A 87 -12.91 -3.50 6.32
CA VAL A 87 -12.37 -3.46 7.69
C VAL A 87 -12.05 -4.87 8.23
N PRO A 88 -12.90 -5.90 8.08
CA PRO A 88 -12.56 -7.25 8.56
C PRO A 88 -11.32 -7.83 7.85
N ILE A 89 -11.19 -7.59 6.55
CA ILE A 89 -10.05 -8.05 5.74
C ILE A 89 -8.77 -7.35 6.20
N ALA A 90 -8.81 -6.03 6.36
CA ALA A 90 -7.66 -5.25 6.82
C ALA A 90 -7.21 -5.67 8.23
N ARG A 91 -8.15 -5.96 9.14
CA ARG A 91 -7.83 -6.47 10.48
C ARG A 91 -7.15 -7.84 10.44
N LEU A 92 -7.67 -8.77 9.64
CA LEU A 92 -7.08 -10.10 9.48
C LEU A 92 -5.68 -10.00 8.87
N ALA A 93 -5.52 -9.22 7.79
CA ALA A 93 -4.24 -9.02 7.14
C ALA A 93 -3.21 -8.36 8.07
N ALA A 94 -3.62 -7.36 8.85
CA ALA A 94 -2.74 -6.72 9.85
C ALA A 94 -2.29 -7.71 10.92
N ALA A 95 -3.19 -8.58 11.40
CA ALA A 95 -2.85 -9.62 12.37
C ALA A 95 -1.86 -10.65 11.78
N GLN A 96 -2.12 -11.12 10.56
CA GLN A 96 -1.20 -12.02 9.85
C GLN A 96 0.16 -11.38 9.62
N ALA A 97 0.20 -10.10 9.23
CA ALA A 97 1.44 -9.35 9.03
C ALA A 97 2.25 -9.23 10.34
N ALA A 98 1.58 -8.99 11.47
CA ALA A 98 2.20 -8.95 12.79
C ALA A 98 2.73 -10.31 13.26
N ILE A 99 2.03 -11.41 12.95
CA ILE A 99 2.48 -12.77 13.24
C ILE A 99 3.71 -13.13 12.39
N HIS A 100 3.67 -12.84 11.09
CA HIS A 100 4.77 -13.16 10.17
C HIS A 100 5.99 -12.25 10.35
N ASN A 101 5.78 -10.98 10.70
CA ASN A 101 6.82 -9.97 10.85
C ASN A 101 6.62 -9.19 12.17
N PRO A 102 6.90 -9.78 13.34
CA PRO A 102 6.67 -9.11 14.62
C PRO A 102 7.46 -7.79 14.73
N ARG A 103 6.77 -6.69 15.07
CA ARG A 103 7.42 -5.43 15.44
C ARG A 103 7.85 -5.51 16.92
N LYS A 104 9.03 -4.98 17.23
CA LYS A 104 9.54 -4.88 18.60
C LYS A 104 8.92 -3.71 19.34
#